data_AF-A0AAW0B6M0-F1
#
_entry.id   AF-A0AAW0B6M0-F1
#
_cell.length_a   1.000
_cell.length_b   1.000
_cell.length_c   1.000
_cell.angle_alpha   90.00
_cell.angle_beta   90.00
_cell.angle_gamma   90.00
#
_symmetry.space_group_name_H-M   'P 1'
#
loop_
_entity.id
_entity.type
_entity.pdbx_description
1 polymer ?
#
loop_
_entity_poly.entity_id
_entity_poly.type
_entity_poly.pdbx_seq_one_letter_code
_entity_poly.pdbx_strand_id
1 'polypeptide(L)'
;MINHDCTQFQIQWNAHPISGAGHDRSPNDMFLLGGLENGASIQTSLQSYVYGTHRNVMQRGDGETGQLDDEDEDWEDMIDEVEAANAHHFHHESVPVPKHQNPFDDEDFATFDAALHEANRVHLIPPVYGLLREEWEGEMYPAFEIIKSGRKGSKELRVALPDSIWRPRAELLGRALAFMDRLTYMDEDSEE
;
A
#
# COMPACT_ATOMS: atom_id res chain seq x y z
N MET A 1 -15.07 -19.32 -5.01
CA MET A 1 -14.17 -19.69 -6.14
C MET A 1 -12.81 -19.02 -5.98
N ILE A 2 -12.74 -17.69 -5.81
CA ILE A 2 -11.49 -16.92 -5.58
C ILE A 2 -10.60 -17.48 -4.45
N ASN A 3 -11.18 -17.81 -3.29
CA ASN A 3 -10.40 -18.33 -2.16
C ASN A 3 -9.74 -19.69 -2.47
N HIS A 4 -10.36 -20.49 -3.35
CA HIS A 4 -9.78 -21.77 -3.79
C HIS A 4 -8.58 -21.53 -4.71
N ASP A 5 -8.70 -20.59 -5.65
CA ASP A 5 -7.62 -20.23 -6.58
C ASP A 5 -6.42 -19.62 -5.85
N CYS A 6 -6.66 -18.76 -4.85
CA CYS A 6 -5.59 -18.21 -4.01
C CYS A 6 -4.85 -19.31 -3.23
N THR A 7 -5.59 -20.28 -2.70
CA THR A 7 -5.00 -21.42 -1.97
C THR A 7 -4.14 -22.28 -2.89
N GLN A 8 -4.65 -22.57 -4.10
CA GLN A 8 -3.91 -23.34 -5.11
C GLN A 8 -2.66 -22.61 -5.59
N PHE A 9 -2.76 -21.29 -5.83
CA PHE A 9 -1.61 -20.46 -6.18
C PHE A 9 -0.53 -20.51 -5.11
N GLN A 10 -0.91 -20.35 -3.83
CA GLN A 10 0.06 -20.37 -2.73
C GLN A 10 0.78 -21.72 -2.62
N ILE A 11 0.06 -22.84 -2.79
CA ILE A 11 0.67 -24.18 -2.79
C ILE A 11 1.67 -24.32 -3.94
N GLN A 12 1.29 -23.90 -5.15
CA GLN A 12 2.15 -24.00 -6.33
C GLN A 12 3.37 -23.08 -6.22
N TRP A 13 3.19 -21.87 -5.72
CA TRP A 13 4.27 -20.91 -5.51
C TRP A 13 5.29 -21.42 -4.49
N ASN A 14 4.84 -21.95 -3.36
CA ASN A 14 5.72 -22.48 -2.31
C ASN A 14 6.47 -23.75 -2.73
N ALA A 15 6.01 -24.44 -3.78
CA ALA A 15 6.67 -25.59 -4.38
C ALA A 15 7.55 -25.22 -5.59
N HIS A 16 7.52 -23.97 -6.06
CA HIS A 16 8.29 -23.55 -7.23
C HIS A 16 9.74 -23.24 -6.83
N PRO A 17 10.74 -23.81 -7.52
CA PRO A 17 12.14 -23.51 -7.26
C PRO A 17 12.46 -22.05 -7.62
N ILE A 18 13.20 -21.37 -6.75
CA ILE A 18 13.62 -19.98 -6.97
C ILE A 18 15.05 -19.99 -7.48
N SER A 19 15.24 -19.50 -8.71
CA SER A 19 16.56 -19.36 -9.34
C SER A 19 17.42 -18.29 -8.65
N GLY A 20 18.75 -18.39 -8.79
CA GLY A 20 19.69 -17.40 -8.26
C GLY A 20 20.05 -17.69 -6.80
N ALA A 21 19.82 -16.74 -5.89
CA ALA A 21 20.16 -16.87 -4.47
C ALA A 21 19.43 -18.03 -3.76
N GLY A 22 18.33 -18.52 -4.32
CA GLY A 22 17.59 -19.70 -3.82
C GLY A 22 18.20 -21.05 -4.20
N HIS A 23 19.28 -21.08 -5.00
CA HIS A 23 19.96 -22.32 -5.43
C HIS A 23 19.02 -23.41 -5.99
N ASP A 24 18.00 -22.99 -6.75
CA ASP A 24 16.97 -23.86 -7.34
C ASP A 24 16.16 -24.66 -6.29
N ARG A 25 16.07 -24.15 -5.07
CA ARG A 25 15.25 -24.71 -3.99
C ARG A 25 13.92 -23.98 -3.91
N SER A 26 12.86 -24.71 -3.59
CA SER A 26 11.56 -24.09 -3.30
C SER A 26 11.54 -23.52 -1.88
N PRO A 27 10.65 -22.55 -1.59
CA PRO A 27 10.41 -22.09 -0.21
C PRO A 27 10.17 -23.23 0.79
N ASN A 28 9.45 -24.28 0.38
CA ASN A 28 9.24 -25.47 1.22
C ASN A 28 10.56 -26.23 1.49
N ASP A 29 11.42 -26.37 0.49
CA ASP A 29 12.72 -27.04 0.65
C ASP A 29 13.63 -26.25 1.58
N MET A 30 13.66 -24.92 1.44
CA MET A 30 14.45 -24.05 2.31
C MET A 30 13.96 -24.12 3.76
N PHE A 31 12.64 -24.17 3.98
CA PHE A 31 12.07 -24.33 5.31
C PHE A 31 12.41 -25.70 5.92
N LEU A 32 12.28 -26.77 5.14
CA LEU A 32 12.59 -28.12 5.58
C LEU A 32 14.08 -28.27 5.94
N LEU A 33 14.96 -27.79 5.07
CA LEU A 33 16.41 -27.84 5.28
C LEU A 33 16.83 -26.99 6.47
N GLY A 34 16.26 -25.78 6.61
CA GLY A 34 16.50 -24.93 7.77
C GLY A 34 16.12 -25.59 9.09
N GLY A 35 14.99 -26.33 9.12
CA GLY A 35 14.56 -27.10 10.29
C GLY A 35 15.41 -28.34 10.58
N LEU A 36 15.97 -28.98 9.54
CA LEU A 36 16.89 -30.12 9.69
C LEU A 36 18.28 -29.70 10.15
N GLU A 37 18.79 -28.57 9.63
CA GLU A 37 20.13 -28.05 9.96
C GLU A 37 20.17 -27.42 11.37
N ASN A 38 19.10 -26.76 11.79
CA ASN A 38 19.08 -26.00 13.05
C ASN A 38 18.29 -26.68 14.19
N GLY A 39 17.72 -27.87 13.94
CA GLY A 39 16.84 -28.56 14.89
C GLY A 39 15.42 -28.01 14.86
N ALA A 40 14.44 -28.91 14.88
CA ALA A 40 13.05 -28.57 14.59
C ALA A 40 12.41 -27.67 15.66
N SER A 41 12.02 -26.44 15.28
CA SER A 41 10.97 -25.71 15.98
C SER A 41 9.63 -26.08 15.34
N ILE A 42 8.97 -27.10 15.90
CA ILE A 42 7.62 -27.49 15.52
C ILE A 42 6.66 -26.46 16.11
N GLN A 43 5.99 -25.71 15.21
CA GLN A 43 4.77 -24.91 15.43
C GLN A 43 4.95 -23.67 16.35
N THR A 44 4.33 -22.52 16.10
CA THR A 44 2.98 -22.27 15.63
C THR A 44 2.86 -20.78 15.30
N SER A 45 2.14 -20.44 14.23
CA SER A 45 1.34 -19.21 14.05
C SER A 45 1.76 -17.97 14.86
N LEU A 46 2.40 -16.98 14.21
CA LEU A 46 2.39 -15.53 14.48
C LEU A 46 3.66 -14.93 13.85
N GLN A 47 3.58 -14.40 12.63
CA GLN A 47 3.67 -12.95 12.43
C GLN A 47 4.75 -12.29 13.30
N SER A 48 5.97 -12.10 12.76
CA SER A 48 6.81 -10.91 13.09
C SER A 48 8.17 -10.88 12.41
N TYR A 49 8.77 -12.00 12.01
CA TYR A 49 10.21 -12.00 11.67
C TYR A 49 10.58 -11.97 10.16
N VAL A 50 9.64 -11.63 9.27
CA VAL A 50 9.93 -11.47 7.82
C VAL A 50 10.45 -10.05 7.48
N TYR A 51 10.50 -9.14 8.45
CA TYR A 51 11.18 -7.84 8.30
C TYR A 51 12.20 -7.62 9.42
N GLY A 52 13.22 -8.46 9.45
CA GLY A 52 14.45 -8.25 10.21
C GLY A 52 15.56 -7.78 9.28
N THR A 53 15.80 -6.47 9.29
CA THR A 53 17.00 -5.79 8.80
C THR A 53 18.24 -6.32 9.51
N HIS A 54 18.77 -7.46 9.07
CA HIS A 54 20.10 -7.92 9.48
C HIS A 54 21.03 -7.99 8.26
N ARG A 55 21.99 -7.06 8.27
CA ARG A 55 23.12 -6.94 7.34
C ARG A 55 23.87 -8.26 7.21
N ASN A 56 24.33 -8.58 6.00
CA ASN A 56 25.49 -9.46 5.83
C ASN A 56 26.74 -8.61 5.62
N VAL A 57 27.74 -8.82 6.50
CA VAL A 57 29.11 -8.33 6.34
C VAL A 57 29.71 -8.97 5.11
N MET A 58 30.07 -8.15 4.13
CA MET A 58 30.72 -8.60 2.90
C MET A 58 32.22 -8.76 3.18
N GLN A 59 32.70 -10.00 3.28
CA GLN A 59 34.14 -10.26 3.29
C GLN A 59 34.71 -9.98 1.89
N ARG A 60 35.57 -8.96 1.78
CA ARG A 60 36.35 -8.64 0.57
C ARG A 60 37.64 -9.46 0.56
N GLY A 61 38.03 -9.98 -0.60
CA GLY A 61 39.29 -10.68 -0.80
C GLY A 61 40.47 -9.72 -0.97
N ASP A 62 41.67 -10.18 -0.61
CA ASP A 62 42.91 -9.41 -0.73
C ASP A 62 43.18 -8.98 -2.18
N GLY A 63 43.22 -7.66 -2.41
CA GLY A 63 43.77 -7.07 -3.65
C GLY A 63 42.80 -6.30 -4.54
N GLU A 64 41.51 -6.22 -4.25
CA GLU A 64 40.59 -5.35 -5.01
C GLU A 64 40.58 -3.92 -4.45
N THR A 65 41.45 -3.06 -4.98
CA THR A 65 41.35 -1.60 -4.81
C THR A 65 40.22 -1.08 -5.69
N GLY A 66 38.98 -1.25 -5.21
CA GLY A 66 37.85 -0.45 -5.64
C GLY A 66 38.07 0.98 -5.14
N GLN A 67 38.70 1.79 -5.98
CA GLN A 67 38.87 3.21 -5.79
C GLN A 67 37.47 3.85 -5.78
N LEU A 68 36.89 3.93 -4.59
CA LEU A 68 35.96 4.99 -4.26
C LEU A 68 36.85 6.22 -4.09
N ASP A 69 36.57 7.28 -4.85
CA ASP A 69 37.06 8.61 -4.46
C ASP A 69 36.43 8.89 -3.10
N ASP A 70 37.22 8.68 -2.06
CA ASP A 70 36.96 9.13 -0.70
C ASP A 70 37.08 10.66 -0.70
N GLU A 71 36.07 11.35 -1.24
CA GLU A 71 35.67 12.58 -0.59
C GLU A 71 35.00 12.13 0.70
N ASP A 72 35.75 12.24 1.80
CA ASP A 72 35.26 12.12 3.17
C ASP A 72 34.21 13.23 3.42
N GLU A 73 33.07 13.17 2.72
CA GLU A 73 31.85 13.87 3.11
C GLU A 73 31.41 13.23 4.42
N ASP A 74 31.33 14.07 5.44
CA ASP A 74 31.03 13.70 6.82
C ASP A 74 29.64 13.06 6.91
N TRP A 75 29.58 11.75 6.66
CA TRP A 75 28.34 10.97 6.64
C TRP A 75 27.64 11.00 8.00
N GLU A 76 28.36 11.27 9.09
CA GLU A 76 27.80 11.42 10.43
C GLU A 76 26.96 12.69 10.53
N ASP A 77 27.49 13.84 10.09
CA ASP A 77 26.75 15.12 10.06
C ASP A 77 25.49 15.03 9.18
N MET A 78 25.55 14.31 8.06
CA MET A 78 24.40 14.16 7.15
C MET A 78 23.33 13.21 7.71
N ILE A 79 23.70 12.22 8.52
CA ILE A 79 22.75 11.35 9.23
C ILE A 79 22.06 12.14 10.34
N ASP A 80 22.82 12.91 11.12
CA ASP A 80 22.29 13.73 12.21
C ASP A 80 21.35 14.83 11.70
N GLU A 81 21.65 15.45 10.55
CA GLU A 81 20.77 16.42 9.92
C GLU A 81 19.45 15.79 9.43
N VAL A 82 19.52 14.58 8.88
CA VAL A 82 18.34 13.81 8.43
C VAL A 82 17.51 13.33 9.62
N GLU A 83 18.14 12.92 10.72
CA GLU A 83 17.46 12.56 11.97
C GLU A 83 16.79 13.78 12.59
N ALA A 84 17.49 14.91 12.70
CA ALA A 84 16.92 16.16 13.21
C ALA A 84 15.76 16.66 12.36
N ALA A 85 15.88 16.60 11.03
CA ALA A 85 14.84 17.03 10.09
C ALA A 85 13.62 16.09 10.12
N ASN A 86 13.81 14.81 10.39
CA ASN A 86 12.73 13.83 10.39
C ASN A 86 12.21 13.43 11.77
N ALA A 87 12.84 13.90 12.86
CA ALA A 87 12.41 13.62 14.21
C ALA A 87 10.94 13.98 14.41
N HIS A 88 10.48 15.12 13.88
CA HIS A 88 9.08 15.51 13.96
C HIS A 88 8.14 14.64 13.09
N HIS A 89 8.64 14.04 12.00
CA HIS A 89 7.83 13.20 11.11
C HIS A 89 7.67 11.77 11.64
N PHE A 90 8.63 11.24 12.39
CA PHE A 90 8.60 9.86 12.89
C PHE A 90 8.27 9.73 14.38
N HIS A 91 8.35 10.82 15.16
CA HIS A 91 7.99 10.84 16.58
C HIS A 91 6.63 11.50 16.86
N HIS A 92 5.68 11.42 15.93
CA HIS A 92 4.30 11.76 16.30
C HIS A 92 3.75 10.68 17.24
N GLU A 93 2.93 11.10 18.20
CA GLU A 93 2.17 10.14 19.02
C GLU A 93 1.39 9.20 18.08
N SER A 94 1.29 7.92 18.45
CA SER A 94 0.60 6.95 17.60
C SER A 94 -0.81 7.44 17.31
N VAL A 95 -1.14 7.60 16.03
CA VAL A 95 -2.51 7.95 15.63
C VAL A 95 -3.41 6.82 16.14
N PRO A 96 -4.45 7.13 16.94
CA PRO A 96 -5.33 6.10 17.47
C PRO A 96 -5.95 5.35 16.29
N VAL A 97 -5.68 4.05 16.21
CA VAL A 97 -6.28 3.20 15.18
C VAL A 97 -7.77 3.12 15.47
N PRO A 98 -8.64 3.38 14.47
CA PRO A 98 -10.07 3.19 14.63
C PRO A 98 -10.36 1.79 15.19
N LYS A 99 -11.11 1.72 16.30
CA LYS A 99 -11.45 0.43 16.95
C LYS A 99 -12.44 -0.39 16.13
N HIS A 100 -13.16 0.26 15.23
CA HIS A 100 -14.20 -0.33 14.40
C HIS A 100 -13.72 -0.42 12.95
N GLN A 101 -14.04 -1.54 12.30
CA GLN A 101 -13.73 -1.77 10.88
C GLN A 101 -14.65 -0.95 9.96
N ASN A 102 -15.83 -0.61 10.45
CA ASN A 102 -16.80 0.26 9.79
C ASN A 102 -16.79 1.62 10.52
N PRO A 103 -16.66 2.75 9.79
CA PRO A 103 -16.82 4.08 10.40
C PRO A 103 -18.25 4.37 10.86
N PHE A 104 -19.25 3.61 10.38
CA PHE A 104 -20.65 3.76 10.74
C PHE A 104 -21.07 2.77 11.82
N ASP A 105 -22.06 3.17 12.63
CA ASP A 105 -22.86 2.22 13.39
C ASP A 105 -23.86 1.48 12.47
N ASP A 106 -24.64 0.55 13.03
CA ASP A 106 -25.55 -0.27 12.23
C ASP A 106 -26.71 0.53 11.59
N GLU A 107 -27.15 1.63 12.22
CA GLU A 107 -28.26 2.47 11.75
C GLU A 107 -27.80 3.44 10.66
N ASP A 108 -26.67 4.10 10.88
CA ASP A 108 -26.03 4.99 9.91
C ASP A 108 -25.57 4.21 8.68
N PHE A 109 -25.06 2.99 8.87
CA PHE A 109 -24.68 2.14 7.76
C PHE A 109 -25.88 1.77 6.90
N ALA A 110 -27.02 1.43 7.51
CA ALA A 110 -28.24 1.13 6.77
C ALA A 110 -28.75 2.36 5.98
N THR A 111 -28.68 3.54 6.59
CA THR A 111 -29.04 4.81 5.95
C THR A 111 -28.12 5.15 4.79
N PHE A 112 -26.80 5.03 4.99
CA PHE A 112 -25.77 5.21 3.97
C PHE A 112 -25.99 4.24 2.79
N ASP A 113 -26.17 2.95 3.08
CA ASP A 113 -26.34 1.92 2.05
C ASP A 113 -27.60 2.18 1.21
N ALA A 114 -28.72 2.50 1.86
CA ALA A 114 -29.97 2.84 1.17
C ALA A 114 -29.81 4.08 0.28
N ALA A 115 -29.19 5.15 0.80
CA ALA A 115 -28.96 6.38 0.05
C ALA A 115 -28.02 6.17 -1.14
N LEU A 116 -26.94 5.40 -0.96
CA LEU A 116 -25.99 5.08 -2.01
C LEU A 116 -26.63 4.23 -3.12
N HIS A 117 -27.45 3.25 -2.77
CA HIS A 117 -28.21 2.44 -3.73
C HIS A 117 -29.17 3.29 -4.56
N GLU A 118 -29.91 4.20 -3.93
CA GLU A 118 -30.83 5.09 -4.63
C GLU A 118 -30.07 6.07 -5.54
N ALA A 119 -28.98 6.66 -5.07
CA ALA A 119 -28.13 7.56 -5.85
C ALA A 119 -27.52 6.87 -7.08
N ASN A 120 -27.12 5.60 -6.93
CA ASN A 120 -26.65 4.78 -8.03
C ASN A 120 -27.76 4.52 -9.05
N ARG A 121 -29.00 4.27 -8.59
CA ARG A 121 -30.15 4.04 -9.46
C ARG A 121 -30.50 5.26 -10.31
N VAL A 122 -30.37 6.47 -9.76
CA VAL A 122 -30.64 7.72 -10.49
C VAL A 122 -29.40 8.31 -11.19
N HIS A 123 -28.24 7.63 -11.10
CA HIS A 123 -26.96 8.10 -11.63
C HIS A 123 -26.57 9.52 -11.16
N LEU A 124 -26.85 9.86 -9.90
CA LEU A 124 -26.51 11.17 -9.33
C LEU A 124 -24.98 11.36 -9.31
N ILE A 125 -24.46 12.40 -9.95
CA ILE A 125 -23.02 12.72 -9.89
C ILE A 125 -22.84 13.92 -8.96
N PRO A 126 -22.18 13.76 -7.80
CA PRO A 126 -21.94 14.87 -6.90
C PRO A 126 -20.86 15.82 -7.47
N PRO A 127 -21.03 17.14 -7.31
CA PRO A 127 -20.01 18.12 -7.70
C PRO A 127 -18.84 18.13 -6.72
N VAL A 128 -17.71 18.71 -7.13
CA VAL A 128 -16.45 18.90 -6.41
C VAL A 128 -15.60 17.62 -6.27
N TYR A 129 -16.04 16.51 -6.86
CA TYR A 129 -15.32 15.22 -6.81
C TYR A 129 -14.51 14.89 -8.08
N GLY A 130 -14.43 15.81 -9.05
CA GLY A 130 -13.70 15.59 -10.30
C GLY A 130 -14.41 14.59 -11.23
N LEU A 131 -15.74 14.50 -11.13
CA LEU A 131 -16.56 13.53 -11.85
C LEU A 131 -17.47 14.18 -12.89
N LEU A 132 -17.71 15.48 -12.76
CA LEU A 132 -18.49 16.23 -13.73
C LEU A 132 -17.62 16.59 -14.93
N ARG A 133 -18.23 16.64 -16.12
CA ARG A 133 -17.52 16.97 -17.36
C ARG A 133 -16.90 18.36 -17.30
N GLU A 134 -17.54 19.25 -16.58
CA GLU A 134 -17.12 20.63 -16.32
C GLU A 134 -15.88 20.72 -15.41
N GLU A 135 -15.58 19.66 -14.66
CA GLU A 135 -14.42 19.57 -13.76
C GLU A 135 -13.20 18.97 -14.45
N TRP A 136 -13.37 18.39 -15.64
CA TRP A 136 -12.29 17.74 -16.37
C TRP A 136 -11.52 18.71 -17.24
N GLU A 137 -10.20 18.60 -17.20
CA GLU A 137 -9.33 19.28 -18.16
C GLU A 137 -9.58 18.74 -19.57
N GLY A 138 -10.15 19.56 -20.45
CA GLY A 138 -10.41 19.20 -21.85
C GLY A 138 -11.71 18.44 -22.10
N GLU A 139 -12.69 18.52 -21.20
CA GLU A 139 -14.06 18.01 -21.36
C GLU A 139 -14.19 16.48 -21.58
N MET A 140 -13.12 15.72 -21.37
CA MET A 140 -13.09 14.26 -21.49
C MET A 140 -12.56 13.62 -20.22
N TYR A 141 -13.04 12.41 -19.93
CA TYR A 141 -12.54 11.65 -18.80
C TYR A 141 -11.05 11.31 -19.01
N PRO A 142 -10.20 11.40 -17.98
CA PRO A 142 -8.77 11.14 -18.14
C PRO A 142 -8.51 9.71 -18.60
N ALA A 143 -7.91 9.55 -19.79
CA ALA A 143 -7.60 8.23 -20.35
C ALA A 143 -6.31 7.60 -19.76
N PHE A 144 -5.52 8.40 -19.04
CA PHE A 144 -4.30 7.94 -18.36
C PHE A 144 -3.93 8.89 -17.22
N GLU A 145 -3.21 8.36 -16.25
CA GLU A 145 -2.61 9.11 -15.13
C GLU A 145 -1.10 8.92 -15.15
N ILE A 146 -0.35 9.95 -14.73
CA ILE A 146 1.12 9.88 -14.65
C ILE A 146 1.54 9.91 -13.19
N ILE A 147 1.96 8.75 -12.68
CA ILE A 147 2.48 8.62 -11.33
C ILE A 147 3.99 8.90 -11.35
N LYS A 148 4.40 10.00 -10.75
CA LYS A 148 5.82 10.33 -10.58
C LYS A 148 6.43 9.48 -9.46
N SER A 149 7.58 8.91 -9.71
CA SER A 149 8.31 8.03 -8.80
C SER A 149 9.82 8.29 -8.83
N GLY A 150 10.53 7.76 -7.82
CA GLY A 150 11.98 7.93 -7.66
C GLY A 150 12.38 9.26 -6.98
N ARG A 151 13.68 9.40 -6.70
CA ARG A 151 14.24 10.60 -6.05
C ARG A 151 13.91 11.82 -6.92
N LYS A 152 13.22 12.81 -6.34
CA LYS A 152 12.76 14.04 -7.03
C LYS A 152 11.82 13.82 -8.25
N GLY A 153 11.11 12.69 -8.33
CA GLY A 153 10.18 12.43 -9.42
C GLY A 153 10.84 12.11 -10.77
N SER A 154 12.11 11.68 -10.76
CA SER A 154 12.91 11.36 -11.95
C SER A 154 12.32 10.27 -12.88
N LYS A 155 11.35 9.49 -12.40
CA LYS A 155 10.71 8.42 -13.16
C LYS A 155 9.21 8.67 -13.24
N GLU A 156 8.63 8.36 -14.37
CA GLU A 156 7.19 8.51 -14.58
C GLU A 156 6.61 7.16 -14.97
N LEU A 157 5.56 6.75 -14.25
CA LEU A 157 4.75 5.58 -14.57
C LEU A 157 3.43 6.08 -15.15
N ARG A 158 3.23 5.83 -16.45
CA ARG A 158 1.96 6.10 -17.11
C ARG A 158 1.02 4.93 -16.91
N VAL A 159 -0.09 5.17 -16.22
CA VAL A 159 -1.15 4.19 -15.97
C VAL A 159 -2.31 4.48 -16.91
N ALA A 160 -2.72 3.50 -17.73
CA ALA A 160 -3.91 3.64 -18.55
C ALA A 160 -5.17 3.57 -17.69
N LEU A 161 -6.11 4.49 -17.93
CA LEU A 161 -7.41 4.55 -17.25
C LEU A 161 -8.54 4.35 -18.27
N PRO A 162 -8.83 3.11 -18.70
CA PRO A 162 -9.98 2.86 -19.57
C PRO A 162 -11.29 3.31 -18.92
N ASP A 163 -12.02 4.20 -19.59
CA ASP A 163 -13.32 4.73 -19.13
C ASP A 163 -14.30 3.61 -18.73
N SER A 164 -14.35 2.52 -19.48
CA SER A 164 -15.27 1.40 -19.22
C SER A 164 -15.05 0.72 -17.88
N ILE A 165 -13.85 0.85 -17.29
CA ILE A 165 -13.49 0.23 -16.01
C ILE A 165 -13.44 1.28 -14.91
N TRP A 166 -12.77 2.40 -15.15
CA TRP A 166 -12.45 3.36 -14.10
C TRP A 166 -13.56 4.36 -13.84
N ARG A 167 -14.26 4.81 -14.89
CA ARG A 167 -15.33 5.80 -14.71
C ARG A 167 -16.47 5.29 -13.82
N PRO A 168 -17.05 4.09 -14.02
CA PRO A 168 -18.09 3.58 -13.12
C PRO A 168 -17.63 3.46 -11.66
N ARG A 169 -16.35 3.12 -11.45
CA ARG A 169 -15.76 3.01 -10.11
C ARG A 169 -15.55 4.38 -9.48
N ALA A 170 -15.05 5.35 -10.24
CA ALA A 170 -14.86 6.72 -9.78
C ALA A 170 -16.21 7.36 -9.42
N GLU A 171 -17.23 7.17 -10.26
CA GLU A 171 -18.59 7.64 -9.96
C GLU A 171 -19.16 7.01 -8.68
N LEU A 172 -18.99 5.70 -8.49
CA LEU A 172 -19.43 5.02 -7.27
C LEU A 172 -18.71 5.55 -6.03
N LEU A 173 -17.38 5.70 -6.11
CA LEU A 173 -16.56 6.22 -5.02
C LEU A 173 -16.90 7.67 -4.68
N GLY A 174 -17.06 8.54 -5.67
CA GLY A 174 -17.44 9.93 -5.42
C GLY A 174 -18.85 10.06 -4.85
N ARG A 175 -19.82 9.24 -5.29
CA ARG A 175 -21.14 9.15 -4.65
C ARG A 175 -21.00 8.75 -3.19
N ALA A 176 -20.28 7.66 -2.91
CA ALA A 176 -20.06 7.19 -1.56
C ALA A 176 -19.45 8.30 -0.68
N LEU A 177 -18.34 8.90 -1.11
CA LEU A 177 -17.66 9.98 -0.39
C LEU A 177 -18.61 11.16 -0.10
N ALA A 178 -19.40 11.59 -1.09
CA ALA A 178 -20.35 12.68 -0.91
C ALA A 178 -21.45 12.38 0.14
N PHE A 179 -21.83 11.12 0.32
CA PHE A 179 -22.75 10.74 1.38
C PHE A 179 -22.05 10.61 2.73
N MET A 180 -20.83 10.04 2.76
CA MET A 180 -20.06 9.95 4.01
C MET A 180 -19.79 11.34 4.58
N ASP A 181 -19.36 12.28 3.74
CA ASP A 181 -19.11 13.68 4.11
C ASP A 181 -20.36 14.33 4.72
N ARG A 182 -21.52 14.14 4.09
CA ARG A 182 -22.80 14.67 4.60
C ARG A 182 -23.24 14.03 5.91
N LEU A 183 -23.03 12.73 6.09
CA LEU A 183 -23.39 12.04 7.33
C LEU A 183 -22.51 12.56 8.48
N THR A 184 -21.20 12.67 8.27
CA THR A 184 -20.28 13.19 9.29
C THR A 184 -20.58 14.64 9.69
N TYR A 185 -21.00 15.51 8.76
CA TYR A 185 -21.36 16.89 9.10
C TYR A 185 -22.71 17.03 9.82
N MET A 186 -23.62 16.05 9.73
CA MET A 186 -24.90 16.13 10.48
C MET A 186 -24.74 15.76 11.97
N ASP A 187 -23.71 15.01 12.32
CA ASP A 187 -23.42 14.64 13.71
C ASP A 187 -22.78 15.79 14.49
N GLU A 188 -21.94 16.61 13.86
CA GLU A 188 -21.25 17.75 14.50
C GLU A 188 -22.20 18.89 14.89
N ASP A 189 -23.26 19.13 14.11
CA ASP A 189 -24.27 20.17 14.38
C ASP A 189 -25.33 19.72 15.41
N SER A 190 -25.29 18.47 15.86
CA SER A 190 -26.25 17.88 16.82
C SER A 190 -25.77 17.95 18.28
N GLU A 191 -24.55 18.45 18.54
CA GLU A 191 -23.95 18.56 19.88
C GLU A 191 -23.99 19.98 20.50
N GLU A 192 -24.71 20.96 19.90
CA GLU A 192 -25.01 22.28 20.50
C GLU A 192 -26.43 22.40 21.09
#